data_AF-A0A7V0LYZ3-F1
#
_entry.id   AF-A0A7V0LYZ3-F1
#
_cell.length_a   1.000
_cell.length_b   1.000
_cell.length_c   1.000
_cell.angle_alpha   90.00
_cell.angle_beta   90.00
_cell.angle_gamma   90.00
#
_symmetry.space_group_name_H-M   'P 1'
#
loop_
_entity.id
_entity.type
_entity.pdbx_description
1 polymer ?
#
loop_
_entity_poly.entity_id
_entity_poly.type
_entity_poly.pdbx_seq_one_letter_code
_entity_poly.pdbx_strand_id
1 'polypeptide(L)'
;MEFNLKKSRIWQALKWERVFNFIIFSKKLFFVLFIIVFLLFLYAFIPQNFNTETQKLLLGLSTIFLFITIGSLYKERFFNNLKNPKVKYMIEQAILNPDQYNLAEFLNFEVAKSIWKTIKFCKKKNISPIPSEVLLYFLLDKKEQTNFIFSRGLLGLDEFRKELKAHINNIKKEQFKQVFSFDSEKVILNSLKIAQKKGRNRIKIQDIILSQSQINEIFKKKLIEKDLKQEDIEYLADWLSSLEKKILDGKKWWSWKNLIKKGSLAKEWTS
;
A
#
# COMPACT_ATOMS: atom_id res chain seq x y z
N MET A 1 -0.62 24.76 8.01
CA MET A 1 -0.97 23.66 7.09
C MET A 1 -2.17 22.89 7.65
N GLU A 2 -3.26 22.69 6.90
CA GLU A 2 -4.35 21.81 7.38
C GLU A 2 -4.03 20.34 7.07
N PHE A 3 -3.84 19.53 8.12
CA PHE A 3 -3.67 18.07 7.97
C PHE A 3 -4.59 17.32 8.92
N ASN A 4 -5.64 16.71 8.37
CA ASN A 4 -6.58 15.89 9.13
C ASN A 4 -6.87 14.57 8.43
N LEU A 5 -6.15 13.53 8.85
CA LEU A 5 -6.34 12.19 8.31
C LEU A 5 -7.76 11.65 8.51
N LYS A 6 -8.44 11.98 9.62
CA LYS A 6 -9.79 11.48 9.91
C LYS A 6 -10.87 12.10 9.04
N LYS A 7 -10.69 13.36 8.61
CA LYS A 7 -11.59 14.04 7.66
C LYS A 7 -11.40 13.57 6.21
N SER A 8 -10.28 12.93 5.90
CA SER A 8 -9.97 12.49 4.53
C SER A 8 -10.82 11.28 4.09
N ARG A 9 -11.09 11.17 2.79
CA ARG A 9 -11.79 10.00 2.22
C ARG A 9 -11.03 8.68 2.43
N ILE A 10 -9.69 8.73 2.43
CA ILE A 10 -8.85 7.54 2.62
C ILE A 10 -8.99 6.95 4.04
N TRP A 11 -9.51 7.72 5.01
CA TRP A 11 -9.79 7.26 6.36
C TRP A 11 -10.70 6.03 6.43
N GLN A 12 -11.71 5.98 5.55
CA GLN A 12 -12.63 4.84 5.51
C GLN A 12 -11.87 3.54 5.21
N ALA A 13 -10.95 3.55 4.23
CA ALA A 13 -10.12 2.40 3.93
C ALA A 13 -9.26 1.97 5.12
N LEU A 14 -8.70 2.93 5.87
CA LEU A 14 -7.90 2.63 7.06
C LEU A 14 -8.72 1.96 8.18
N LYS A 15 -9.96 2.41 8.39
CA LYS A 15 -10.85 1.84 9.41
C LYS A 15 -11.21 0.38 9.09
N TRP A 16 -11.47 0.08 7.82
CA TRP A 16 -11.95 -1.24 7.40
C TRP A 16 -10.84 -2.24 7.05
N GLU A 17 -9.57 -1.82 7.04
CA GLU A 17 -8.45 -2.68 6.64
C GLU A 17 -8.43 -4.04 7.34
N ARG A 18 -8.60 -4.08 8.67
CA ARG A 18 -8.56 -5.33 9.44
C ARG A 18 -9.65 -6.31 9.02
N VAL A 19 -10.84 -5.81 8.73
CA VAL A 19 -11.99 -6.62 8.28
C VAL A 19 -11.73 -7.17 6.87
N PHE A 20 -11.21 -6.33 5.97
CA PHE A 20 -10.90 -6.77 4.60
C PHE A 20 -9.71 -7.71 4.50
N ASN A 21 -8.73 -7.64 5.40
CA ASN A 21 -7.66 -8.63 5.46
C ASN A 21 -8.20 -10.03 5.80
N PHE A 22 -9.21 -10.13 6.66
CA PHE A 22 -9.91 -11.39 6.93
C PHE A 22 -10.67 -11.89 5.69
N ILE A 23 -11.26 -10.97 4.90
CA ILE A 23 -11.97 -11.30 3.66
C ILE A 23 -11.01 -11.95 2.64
N ILE A 24 -9.80 -11.42 2.48
CA ILE A 24 -8.78 -11.99 1.56
C ILE A 24 -8.42 -13.42 1.95
N PHE A 25 -8.26 -13.69 3.26
CA PHE A 25 -8.03 -15.04 3.76
C PHE A 25 -9.24 -15.96 3.52
N SER A 26 -10.45 -15.49 3.88
CA SER A 26 -11.69 -16.26 3.73
C SER A 26 -11.93 -16.68 2.27
N LYS A 27 -11.65 -15.81 1.30
CA LYS A 27 -11.78 -16.13 -0.12
C LYS A 27 -10.98 -17.37 -0.51
N LYS A 28 -9.71 -17.44 -0.09
CA LYS A 28 -8.84 -18.58 -0.42
C LYS A 28 -9.34 -19.86 0.23
N LEU A 29 -9.70 -19.78 1.51
CA LEU A 29 -10.22 -20.92 2.27
C LEU A 29 -11.49 -21.48 1.65
N PHE A 30 -12.51 -20.64 1.42
CA PHE A 30 -13.79 -21.08 0.86
C PHE A 30 -13.68 -21.53 -0.59
N PHE A 31 -12.73 -20.99 -1.37
CA PHE A 31 -12.48 -21.47 -2.72
C PHE A 31 -11.87 -22.88 -2.71
N VAL A 32 -10.90 -23.16 -1.82
CA VAL A 32 -10.34 -24.51 -1.68
C VAL A 32 -11.39 -25.50 -1.18
N LEU A 33 -12.19 -25.12 -0.18
CA LEU A 33 -13.30 -25.95 0.31
C LEU A 33 -14.34 -26.21 -0.78
N PHE A 34 -14.66 -25.21 -1.60
CA PHE A 34 -15.51 -25.38 -2.78
C PHE A 34 -14.95 -26.46 -3.71
N ILE A 35 -13.68 -26.37 -4.11
CA ILE A 35 -13.07 -27.36 -5.01
C ILE A 35 -13.12 -28.77 -4.41
N ILE A 36 -12.74 -28.93 -3.15
CA ILE A 36 -12.73 -30.25 -2.49
C ILE A 36 -14.14 -30.84 -2.44
N VAL A 37 -15.13 -30.09 -1.95
CA VAL A 37 -16.51 -30.57 -1.83
C VAL A 37 -17.13 -30.81 -3.20
N PHE A 38 -16.82 -29.98 -4.18
CA PHE A 38 -17.30 -30.16 -5.56
C PHE A 38 -16.70 -31.40 -6.23
N LEU A 39 -15.41 -31.68 -6.02
CA LEU A 39 -14.79 -32.91 -6.51
C LEU A 39 -15.36 -34.15 -5.83
N LEU A 40 -15.60 -34.10 -4.52
CA LEU A 40 -16.29 -35.17 -3.79
C LEU A 40 -17.71 -35.38 -4.31
N PHE A 41 -18.43 -34.30 -4.62
CA PHE A 41 -19.73 -34.38 -5.29
C PHE A 41 -19.63 -35.08 -6.65
N LEU A 42 -18.68 -34.70 -7.51
CA LEU A 42 -18.49 -35.34 -8.83
C LEU A 42 -18.15 -36.83 -8.70
N TYR A 43 -17.26 -37.18 -7.76
CA TYR A 43 -16.91 -38.56 -7.46
C TYR A 43 -18.11 -39.37 -6.93
N ALA A 44 -19.00 -38.73 -6.17
CA ALA A 44 -20.22 -39.37 -5.68
C ALA A 44 -21.30 -39.51 -6.76
N PHE A 45 -21.40 -38.53 -7.66
CA PHE A 45 -22.47 -38.39 -8.63
C PHE A 45 -22.26 -39.26 -9.87
N ILE A 46 -21.05 -39.24 -10.45
CA ILE A 46 -20.75 -39.92 -11.73
C ILE A 46 -20.93 -41.45 -11.63
N PRO A 47 -20.24 -42.16 -10.71
CA PRO A 47 -20.42 -43.60 -10.51
C PRO A 47 -21.63 -43.97 -9.64
N GLN A 48 -22.41 -42.99 -9.17
CA GLN A 48 -23.53 -43.19 -8.23
C GLN A 48 -23.11 -43.88 -6.92
N ASN A 49 -21.89 -43.62 -6.44
CA ASN A 49 -21.30 -44.29 -5.27
C ASN A 49 -22.02 -43.99 -3.94
N PHE A 50 -22.74 -42.87 -3.83
CA PHE A 50 -23.40 -42.43 -2.59
C PHE A 50 -24.91 -42.30 -2.74
N ASN A 51 -25.62 -42.34 -1.61
CA ASN A 51 -27.06 -42.05 -1.55
C ASN A 51 -27.37 -40.63 -2.07
N THR A 52 -28.54 -40.49 -2.68
CA THR A 52 -29.10 -39.24 -3.22
C THR A 52 -29.13 -38.10 -2.21
N GLU A 53 -29.38 -38.39 -0.93
CA GLU A 53 -29.36 -37.39 0.15
C GLU A 53 -27.96 -36.79 0.35
N THR A 54 -26.93 -37.63 0.41
CA THR A 54 -25.52 -37.20 0.53
C THR A 54 -25.10 -36.37 -0.67
N GLN A 55 -25.49 -36.78 -1.89
CA GLN A 55 -25.20 -36.02 -3.10
C GLN A 55 -25.85 -34.62 -3.08
N LYS A 56 -27.13 -34.51 -2.67
CA LYS A 56 -27.82 -33.22 -2.49
C LYS A 56 -27.12 -32.32 -1.48
N LEU A 57 -26.67 -32.90 -0.36
CA LEU A 57 -25.93 -32.17 0.68
C LEU A 57 -24.59 -31.66 0.17
N LEU A 58 -23.80 -32.49 -0.52
CA LEU A 58 -22.52 -32.10 -1.11
C LEU A 58 -22.68 -30.99 -2.14
N LEU A 59 -23.69 -31.10 -3.02
CA LEU A 59 -24.00 -30.04 -3.99
C LEU A 59 -24.41 -28.74 -3.30
N GLY A 60 -25.29 -28.81 -2.29
CA GLY A 60 -25.70 -27.67 -1.49
C GLY A 60 -24.52 -26.96 -0.81
N LEU A 61 -23.66 -27.72 -0.13
CA LEU A 61 -22.44 -27.19 0.49
C LEU A 61 -21.48 -26.55 -0.52
N SER A 62 -21.25 -27.20 -1.67
CA SER A 62 -20.41 -26.64 -2.73
C SER A 62 -20.97 -25.30 -3.24
N THR A 63 -22.29 -25.21 -3.41
CA THR A 63 -22.98 -23.98 -3.85
C THR A 63 -22.84 -22.87 -2.81
N ILE A 64 -22.99 -23.19 -1.51
CA ILE A 64 -22.80 -22.23 -0.42
C ILE A 64 -21.35 -21.71 -0.41
N PHE A 65 -20.35 -22.59 -0.50
CA PHE A 65 -18.94 -22.18 -0.54
C PHE A 65 -18.61 -21.33 -1.77
N LEU A 66 -19.19 -21.64 -2.93
CA LEU A 66 -19.06 -20.82 -4.13
C LEU A 66 -19.66 -19.42 -3.93
N PHE A 67 -20.86 -19.33 -3.36
CA PHE A 67 -21.52 -18.05 -3.10
C PHE A 67 -20.71 -17.18 -2.13
N ILE A 68 -20.18 -17.77 -1.06
CA ILE A 68 -19.29 -17.07 -0.12
C ILE A 68 -18.02 -16.58 -0.82
N THR A 69 -17.43 -17.40 -1.71
CA THR A 69 -16.25 -17.02 -2.50
C THR A 69 -16.53 -15.81 -3.40
N ILE A 70 -17.65 -15.82 -4.11
CA ILE A 70 -18.10 -14.72 -4.97
C ILE A 70 -18.36 -13.45 -4.13
N GLY A 71 -19.07 -13.58 -3.01
CA GLY A 71 -19.31 -12.46 -2.09
C GLY A 71 -18.01 -11.85 -1.57
N SER A 72 -17.01 -12.68 -1.24
CA SER A 72 -15.68 -12.22 -0.84
C SER A 72 -14.92 -11.52 -1.96
N LEU A 73 -15.05 -11.97 -3.21
CA LEU A 73 -14.49 -11.28 -4.39
C LEU A 73 -15.08 -9.88 -4.58
N TYR A 74 -16.40 -9.73 -4.45
CA TYR A 74 -17.06 -8.42 -4.53
C TYR A 74 -16.58 -7.48 -3.42
N LYS A 75 -16.51 -7.98 -2.18
CA LYS A 75 -16.00 -7.21 -1.04
C LYS A 75 -14.54 -6.79 -1.24
N GLU A 76 -13.68 -7.66 -1.76
CA GLU A 76 -12.29 -7.32 -2.08
C GLU A 76 -12.19 -6.21 -3.15
N ARG A 77 -12.98 -6.31 -4.23
CA ARG A 77 -13.05 -5.25 -5.26
C ARG A 77 -13.53 -3.92 -4.68
N PHE A 78 -14.56 -3.94 -3.84
CA PHE A 78 -15.04 -2.75 -3.15
C PHE A 78 -13.95 -2.11 -2.29
N PHE A 79 -13.19 -2.91 -1.54
CA PHE A 79 -12.08 -2.39 -0.73
C PHE A 79 -10.95 -1.78 -1.58
N ASN A 80 -10.62 -2.39 -2.72
CA ASN A 80 -9.64 -1.83 -3.64
C ASN A 80 -10.07 -0.47 -4.20
N ASN A 81 -11.38 -0.23 -4.36
CA ASN A 81 -11.92 1.07 -4.69
C ASN A 81 -11.81 2.05 -3.51
N LEU A 82 -12.10 1.62 -2.28
CA LEU A 82 -11.92 2.45 -1.08
C LEU A 82 -10.47 2.89 -0.86
N LYS A 83 -9.48 2.04 -1.21
CA LYS A 83 -8.05 2.37 -1.14
C LYS A 83 -7.63 3.47 -2.12
N ASN A 84 -8.41 3.72 -3.16
CA ASN A 84 -8.11 4.69 -4.22
C ASN A 84 -9.30 5.64 -4.42
N PRO A 85 -9.69 6.44 -3.40
CA PRO A 85 -10.82 7.35 -3.55
C PRO A 85 -10.53 8.40 -4.62
N LYS A 86 -11.55 8.95 -5.27
CA LYS A 86 -11.34 10.09 -6.18
C LYS A 86 -10.93 11.31 -5.35
N VAL A 87 -9.82 11.95 -5.74
CA VAL A 87 -9.35 13.21 -5.14
C VAL A 87 -10.29 14.32 -5.64
N LYS A 88 -10.75 15.21 -4.75
CA LYS A 88 -11.70 16.28 -5.09
C LYS A 88 -11.01 17.48 -5.78
N TYR A 89 -9.76 17.75 -5.40
CA TYR A 89 -9.00 18.92 -5.82
C TYR A 89 -7.72 18.50 -6.55
N MET A 90 -7.15 19.43 -7.31
CA MET A 90 -5.86 19.27 -7.97
C MET A 90 -4.72 19.48 -6.95
N ILE A 91 -3.60 18.76 -7.09
CA ILE A 91 -2.46 18.92 -6.16
C ILE A 91 -1.88 20.32 -6.25
N GLU A 92 -1.87 20.90 -7.45
CA GLU A 92 -1.45 22.27 -7.76
C GLU A 92 -2.07 23.28 -6.78
N GLN A 93 -3.39 23.18 -6.58
CA GLN A 93 -4.16 24.09 -5.73
C GLN A 93 -3.76 23.95 -4.25
N ALA A 94 -3.52 22.72 -3.80
CA ALA A 94 -3.11 22.42 -2.44
C ALA A 94 -1.66 22.83 -2.15
N ILE A 95 -0.77 22.85 -3.15
CA ILE A 95 0.61 23.35 -2.99
C ILE A 95 0.62 24.87 -2.86
N LEU A 96 -0.21 25.58 -3.62
CA LEU A 96 -0.30 27.05 -3.57
C LEU A 96 -0.91 27.55 -2.26
N ASN A 97 -1.93 26.85 -1.74
CA ASN A 97 -2.67 27.26 -0.54
C ASN A 97 -2.82 26.10 0.47
N PRO A 98 -1.73 25.62 1.09
CA PRO A 98 -1.72 24.42 1.94
C PRO A 98 -2.56 24.54 3.23
N ASP A 99 -2.99 25.75 3.58
CA ASP A 99 -3.86 26.01 4.73
C ASP A 99 -5.36 25.85 4.40
N GLN A 100 -5.74 25.93 3.12
CA GLN A 100 -7.14 25.83 2.68
C GLN A 100 -7.56 24.39 2.34
N TYR A 101 -6.59 23.50 2.16
CA TYR A 101 -6.83 22.12 1.73
C TYR A 101 -6.30 21.12 2.76
N ASN A 102 -7.10 20.10 3.05
CA ASN A 102 -6.65 18.98 3.87
C ASN A 102 -5.66 18.10 3.08
N LEU A 103 -4.36 18.25 3.37
CA LEU A 103 -3.32 17.55 2.63
C LEU A 103 -3.38 16.02 2.76
N ALA A 104 -4.08 15.51 3.77
CA ALA A 104 -4.29 14.08 3.94
C ALA A 104 -5.13 13.45 2.81
N GLU A 105 -5.89 14.24 2.04
CA GLU A 105 -6.67 13.74 0.90
C GLU A 105 -5.81 13.21 -0.25
N PHE A 106 -4.58 13.71 -0.38
CA PHE A 106 -3.66 13.36 -1.45
C PHE A 106 -2.80 12.14 -1.12
N LEU A 107 -2.91 11.56 0.06
CA LEU A 107 -2.12 10.38 0.43
C LEU A 107 -2.64 9.14 -0.28
N ASN A 108 -1.75 8.29 -0.79
CA ASN A 108 -2.17 6.93 -1.12
C ASN A 108 -2.45 6.12 0.17
N PHE A 109 -3.12 4.98 0.02
CA PHE A 109 -3.48 4.12 1.15
C PHE A 109 -2.29 3.75 2.03
N GLU A 110 -1.17 3.36 1.42
CA GLU A 110 0.01 2.87 2.15
C GLU A 110 0.70 3.96 2.96
N VAL A 111 0.79 5.18 2.42
CA VAL A 111 1.29 6.36 3.10
C VAL A 111 0.36 6.74 4.25
N ALA A 112 -0.95 6.82 3.98
CA ALA A 112 -1.97 7.14 4.98
C ALA A 112 -1.90 6.16 6.17
N LYS A 113 -1.69 4.87 5.88
CA LYS A 113 -1.50 3.83 6.89
C LYS A 113 -0.24 4.04 7.73
N SER A 114 0.90 4.36 7.09
CA SER A 114 2.14 4.65 7.81
C SER A 114 2.00 5.88 8.70
N ILE A 115 1.41 6.98 8.21
CA ILE A 115 1.16 8.19 9.00
C ILE A 115 0.19 7.90 10.16
N TRP A 116 -0.84 7.07 9.95
CA TRP A 116 -1.73 6.67 11.04
C TRP A 116 -1.00 5.90 12.15
N LYS A 117 -0.10 4.98 11.77
CA LYS A 117 0.77 4.28 12.74
C LYS A 117 1.66 5.27 13.50
N THR A 118 2.26 6.23 12.81
CA THR A 118 3.05 7.33 13.41
C THR A 118 2.23 8.10 14.44
N ILE A 119 1.04 8.60 14.07
CA ILE A 119 0.16 9.36 14.97
C ILE A 119 -0.21 8.54 16.21
N LYS A 120 -0.61 7.27 16.02
CA LYS A 120 -0.94 6.36 17.13
C LYS A 120 0.26 6.13 18.06
N PHE A 121 1.44 5.94 17.50
CA PHE A 121 2.66 5.72 18.27
C PHE A 121 3.05 6.95 19.07
N CYS A 122 3.08 8.14 18.44
CA CYS A 122 3.36 9.40 19.12
C CYS A 122 2.36 9.68 20.23
N LYS A 123 1.05 9.41 19.98
CA LYS A 123 0.02 9.51 21.02
C LYS A 123 0.28 8.57 22.19
N LYS A 124 0.64 7.31 21.93
CA LYS A 124 0.95 6.33 22.99
C LYS A 124 2.20 6.70 23.78
N LYS A 125 3.18 7.33 23.14
CA LYS A 125 4.47 7.69 23.74
C LYS A 125 4.53 9.11 24.28
N ASN A 126 3.46 9.90 24.13
CA ASN A 126 3.43 11.32 24.45
C ASN A 126 4.60 12.05 23.77
N ILE A 127 4.72 11.91 22.45
CA ILE A 127 5.72 12.61 21.64
C ILE A 127 5.00 13.70 20.85
N SER A 128 5.37 14.96 21.10
CA SER A 128 4.85 16.12 20.38
C SER A 128 5.96 17.16 20.23
N PRO A 129 6.01 17.92 19.11
CA PRO A 129 5.29 17.67 17.86
C PRO A 129 5.71 16.34 17.19
N ILE A 130 4.95 15.86 16.21
CA ILE A 130 5.24 14.58 15.51
C ILE A 130 6.53 14.74 14.69
N PRO A 131 7.64 14.05 15.03
CA PRO A 131 8.94 14.20 14.38
C PRO A 131 9.01 13.48 13.02
N SER A 132 9.87 13.99 12.14
CA SER A 132 10.04 13.43 10.78
C SER A 132 10.67 12.04 10.82
N GLU A 133 11.49 11.77 11.84
CA GLU A 133 12.16 10.51 12.15
C GLU A 133 11.15 9.41 12.45
N VAL A 134 10.11 9.75 13.24
CA VAL A 134 9.05 8.78 13.57
C VAL A 134 8.21 8.49 12.33
N LEU A 135 7.97 9.50 11.49
CA LEU A 135 7.31 9.31 10.20
C LEU A 135 8.12 8.38 9.29
N LEU A 136 9.44 8.62 9.16
CA LEU A 136 10.36 7.79 8.40
C LEU A 136 10.38 6.35 8.94
N TYR A 137 10.52 6.16 10.25
CA TYR A 137 10.54 4.84 10.89
C TYR A 137 9.32 3.98 10.53
N PHE A 138 8.10 4.54 10.54
CA PHE A 138 6.88 3.81 10.17
C PHE A 138 6.65 3.71 8.66
N LEU A 139 7.28 4.57 7.87
CA LEU A 139 7.30 4.45 6.42
C LEU A 139 8.15 3.25 5.99
N LEU A 140 9.28 3.03 6.67
CA LEU A 140 10.25 1.94 6.47
C LEU A 140 9.78 0.57 7.01
N ASP A 141 8.48 0.41 7.29
CA ASP A 141 7.93 -0.82 7.85
C ASP A 141 7.84 -1.95 6.81
N LYS A 142 9.00 -2.56 6.46
CA LYS A 142 9.22 -3.71 5.55
C LYS A 142 8.21 -3.83 4.40
N LYS A 143 8.04 -2.75 3.63
CA LYS A 143 7.21 -2.75 2.43
C LYS A 143 8.07 -3.10 1.22
N GLU A 144 7.49 -3.75 0.21
CA GLU A 144 8.21 -4.09 -1.03
C GLU A 144 8.91 -2.87 -1.64
N GLN A 145 8.24 -1.72 -1.65
CA GLN A 145 8.74 -0.45 -2.16
C GLN A 145 9.95 0.09 -1.36
N THR A 146 9.90 0.04 -0.04
CA THR A 146 11.00 0.51 0.81
C THR A 146 12.18 -0.46 0.74
N ASN A 147 11.91 -1.77 0.72
CA ASN A 147 12.91 -2.80 0.58
C ASN A 147 13.66 -2.64 -0.75
N PHE A 148 12.94 -2.33 -1.83
CA PHE A 148 13.56 -2.09 -3.14
C PHE A 148 14.59 -0.95 -3.07
N ILE A 149 14.19 0.24 -2.61
CA ILE A 149 15.09 1.41 -2.56
C ILE A 149 16.29 1.13 -1.65
N PHE A 150 16.06 0.60 -0.45
CA PHE A 150 17.13 0.37 0.52
C PHE A 150 18.08 -0.76 0.13
N SER A 151 17.58 -1.83 -0.49
CA SER A 151 18.44 -2.93 -0.98
C SER A 151 19.30 -2.49 -2.17
N ARG A 152 18.73 -1.71 -3.10
CA ARG A 152 19.46 -1.21 -4.27
C ARG A 152 20.47 -0.11 -3.91
N GLY A 153 20.17 0.71 -2.91
CA GLY A 153 21.10 1.70 -2.37
C GLY A 153 22.06 1.15 -1.31
N LEU A 154 22.06 -0.16 -1.01
CA LEU A 154 22.94 -0.75 0.03
C LEU A 154 22.87 -0.03 1.41
N LEU A 155 21.71 0.55 1.72
CA LEU A 155 21.50 1.40 2.89
C LEU A 155 21.33 0.61 4.20
N GLY A 156 21.06 -0.69 4.11
CA GLY A 156 20.79 -1.56 5.27
C GLY A 156 19.49 -1.18 5.99
N LEU A 157 18.33 -1.54 5.43
CA LEU A 157 17.01 -1.15 5.96
C LEU A 157 16.84 -1.48 7.45
N ASP A 158 17.22 -2.69 7.87
CA ASP A 158 17.04 -3.15 9.24
C ASP A 158 17.99 -2.44 10.22
N GLU A 159 19.20 -2.09 9.79
CA GLU A 159 20.18 -1.32 10.57
C GLU A 159 19.71 0.12 10.74
N PHE A 160 19.35 0.79 9.63
CA PHE A 160 18.87 2.16 9.66
C PHE A 160 17.59 2.30 10.49
N ARG A 161 16.70 1.30 10.44
CA ARG A 161 15.49 1.29 11.28
C ARG A 161 15.82 1.14 12.77
N LYS A 162 16.88 0.40 13.14
CA LYS A 162 17.38 0.32 14.52
C LYS A 162 17.96 1.66 14.97
N GLU A 163 18.74 2.32 14.13
CA GLU A 163 19.29 3.67 14.38
C GLU A 163 18.16 4.68 14.64
N LEU A 164 17.16 4.74 13.74
CA LEU A 164 15.97 5.59 13.94
C LEU A 164 15.24 5.26 15.24
N LYS A 165 15.07 3.98 15.57
CA LYS A 165 14.41 3.57 16.82
C LYS A 165 15.18 4.04 18.06
N ALA A 166 16.52 3.98 18.04
CA ALA A 166 17.36 4.49 19.11
C ALA A 166 17.18 6.00 19.29
N HIS A 167 17.20 6.76 18.19
CA HIS A 167 16.90 8.20 18.22
C HIS A 167 15.51 8.49 18.77
N ILE A 168 14.48 7.77 18.31
CA ILE A 168 13.08 7.96 18.74
C ILE A 168 12.91 7.71 20.24
N ASN A 169 13.64 6.75 20.81
CA ASN A 169 13.57 6.46 22.24
C ASN A 169 14.13 7.60 23.11
N ASN A 170 15.02 8.43 22.55
CA ASN A 170 15.65 9.56 23.24
C ASN A 170 14.84 10.86 23.10
N ILE A 171 13.74 10.86 22.35
CA ILE A 171 12.90 12.05 22.17
C ILE A 171 12.18 12.37 23.49
N LYS A 172 12.21 13.65 23.87
CA LYS A 172 11.53 14.15 25.08
C LYS A 172 10.04 13.88 24.99
N LYS A 173 9.46 13.48 26.11
CA LYS A 173 8.02 13.24 26.21
C LYS A 173 7.32 14.52 26.61
N GLU A 174 6.28 14.87 25.87
CA GLU A 174 5.47 16.06 26.06
C GLU A 174 3.99 15.71 25.89
N GLN A 175 3.09 16.53 26.42
CA GLN A 175 1.65 16.32 26.25
C GLN A 175 1.32 16.24 24.77
N PHE A 176 0.74 15.11 24.34
CA PHE A 176 0.52 14.86 22.92
C PHE A 176 -0.45 15.88 22.32
N LYS A 177 0.04 16.68 21.38
CA LYS A 177 -0.76 17.44 20.42
C LYS A 177 -0.56 16.84 19.04
N GLN A 178 -1.64 16.68 18.28
CA GLN A 178 -1.61 16.15 16.91
C GLN A 178 -1.15 17.24 15.92
N VAL A 179 0.07 17.73 16.13
CA VAL A 179 0.74 18.75 15.33
C VAL A 179 2.04 18.14 14.80
N PHE A 180 2.32 18.36 13.53
CA PHE A 180 3.56 17.89 12.91
C PHE A 180 4.71 18.83 13.26
N SER A 181 5.92 18.27 13.39
CA SER A 181 7.12 19.11 13.47
C SER A 181 7.31 19.86 12.15
N PHE A 182 8.02 20.98 12.19
CA PHE A 182 8.34 21.76 11.00
C PHE A 182 8.97 20.91 9.88
N ASP A 183 9.88 20.00 10.22
CA ASP A 183 10.48 19.08 9.25
C ASP A 183 9.48 18.09 8.69
N SER A 184 8.55 17.59 9.50
CA SER A 184 7.48 16.70 9.02
C SER A 184 6.52 17.42 8.07
N GLU A 185 6.18 18.69 8.36
CA GLU A 185 5.36 19.51 7.47
C GLU A 185 6.08 19.76 6.14
N LYS A 186 7.37 20.12 6.19
CA LYS A 186 8.22 20.24 4.99
C LYS A 186 8.24 18.95 4.20
N VAL A 187 8.38 17.79 4.87
CA VAL A 187 8.39 16.49 4.20
C VAL A 187 7.07 16.24 3.48
N ILE A 188 5.93 16.49 4.12
CA ILE A 188 4.61 16.29 3.50
C ILE A 188 4.43 17.23 2.30
N LEU A 189 4.77 18.51 2.45
CA LEU A 189 4.64 19.52 1.39
C LEU A 189 5.57 19.23 0.21
N ASN A 190 6.82 18.86 0.47
CA ASN A 190 7.77 18.54 -0.59
C ASN A 190 7.40 17.22 -1.28
N SER A 191 6.84 16.25 -0.56
CA SER A 191 6.27 15.04 -1.17
C SER A 191 5.11 15.33 -2.12
N LEU A 192 4.28 16.35 -1.84
CA LEU A 192 3.26 16.83 -2.77
C LEU A 192 3.89 17.40 -4.04
N LYS A 193 4.91 18.26 -3.90
CA LYS A 193 5.65 18.82 -5.04
C LYS A 193 6.27 17.74 -5.91
N ILE A 194 6.85 16.71 -5.30
CA ILE A 194 7.41 15.54 -6.00
C ILE A 194 6.29 14.76 -6.73
N ALA A 195 5.14 14.53 -6.08
CA ALA A 195 4.01 13.86 -6.71
C ALA A 195 3.51 14.64 -7.93
N GLN A 196 3.39 15.96 -7.80
CA GLN A 196 3.01 16.90 -8.85
C GLN A 196 3.98 16.87 -10.04
N LYS A 197 5.30 17.02 -9.78
CA LYS A 197 6.36 16.98 -10.81
C LYS A 197 6.29 15.69 -11.64
N LYS A 198 5.88 14.58 -11.02
CA LYS A 198 5.72 13.27 -11.70
C LYS A 198 4.30 13.03 -12.26
N GLY A 199 3.46 14.07 -12.35
CA GLY A 199 2.11 14.01 -12.94
C GLY A 199 1.14 13.08 -12.18
N ARG A 200 1.30 12.94 -10.87
CA ARG A 200 0.44 12.07 -10.04
C ARG A 200 -0.44 12.90 -9.13
N ASN A 201 -1.68 12.46 -8.96
CA ASN A 201 -2.66 13.10 -8.07
C ASN A 201 -2.57 12.63 -6.62
N ARG A 202 -1.64 11.72 -6.31
CA ARG A 202 -1.45 11.17 -4.95
C ARG A 202 0.01 10.97 -4.61
N ILE A 203 0.33 11.23 -3.35
CA ILE A 203 1.62 10.94 -2.72
C ILE A 203 1.75 9.42 -2.54
N LYS A 204 2.83 8.86 -3.07
CA LYS A 204 3.28 7.48 -2.84
C LYS A 204 4.41 7.44 -1.81
N ILE A 205 4.74 6.23 -1.35
CA ILE A 205 5.81 6.00 -0.37
C ILE A 205 7.16 6.54 -0.85
N GLN A 206 7.50 6.29 -2.12
CA GLN A 206 8.73 6.77 -2.74
C GLN A 206 8.88 8.30 -2.73
N ASP A 207 7.76 9.04 -2.75
CA ASP A 207 7.79 10.51 -2.73
C ASP A 207 8.17 11.03 -1.35
N ILE A 208 7.64 10.37 -0.31
CA ILE A 208 8.03 10.64 1.06
C ILE A 208 9.46 10.21 1.32
N ILE A 209 9.90 9.06 0.81
CA ILE A 209 11.31 8.64 0.96
C ILE A 209 12.25 9.67 0.33
N LEU A 210 11.97 10.09 -0.91
CA LEU A 210 12.77 11.12 -1.59
C LEU A 210 12.71 12.47 -0.84
N SER A 211 11.55 12.84 -0.33
CA SER A 211 11.44 14.05 0.48
C SER A 211 12.19 13.95 1.80
N GLN A 212 12.22 12.76 2.41
CA GLN A 212 12.93 12.52 3.67
C GLN A 212 14.45 12.56 3.45
N SER A 213 14.97 12.04 2.33
CA SER A 213 16.41 12.14 2.03
C SER A 213 16.88 13.58 1.83
N GLN A 214 15.97 14.49 1.44
CA GLN A 214 16.27 15.90 1.23
C GLN A 214 16.17 16.75 2.52
N ILE A 215 15.37 16.32 3.50
CA ILE A 215 15.03 17.13 4.68
C ILE A 215 15.58 16.53 5.97
N ASN A 216 15.45 15.23 6.18
CA ASN A 216 15.80 14.59 7.45
C ASN A 216 17.31 14.42 7.60
N GLU A 217 17.88 15.01 8.65
CA GLU A 217 19.32 15.01 8.90
C GLU A 217 19.90 13.62 9.17
N ILE A 218 19.15 12.74 9.86
CA ILE A 218 19.59 11.36 10.11
C ILE A 218 19.68 10.59 8.78
N PHE A 219 18.71 10.79 7.89
CA PHE A 219 18.75 10.15 6.59
C PHE A 219 19.87 10.72 5.71
N LYS A 220 20.07 12.03 5.69
CA LYS A 220 21.21 12.65 4.98
C LYS A 220 22.55 12.10 5.44
N LYS A 221 22.76 12.01 6.75
CA LYS A 221 23.98 11.39 7.33
C LYS A 221 24.15 9.97 6.83
N LYS A 222 23.07 9.18 6.81
CA LYS A 222 23.13 7.80 6.30
C LYS A 222 23.50 7.71 4.83
N LEU A 223 23.05 8.67 4.01
CA LEU A 223 23.43 8.74 2.60
C LEU A 223 24.93 9.06 2.45
N ILE A 224 25.44 10.02 3.22
CA ILE A 224 26.86 10.37 3.23
C ILE A 224 27.73 9.19 3.67
N GLU A 225 27.33 8.45 4.71
CA GLU A 225 28.02 7.23 5.18
C GLU A 225 28.13 6.14 4.10
N LYS A 226 27.22 6.15 3.12
CA LYS A 226 27.16 5.18 2.02
C LYS A 226 27.65 5.76 0.68
N ASP A 227 28.23 6.95 0.70
CA ASP A 227 28.67 7.69 -0.49
C ASP A 227 27.55 7.84 -1.55
N LEU A 228 26.33 8.10 -1.07
CA LEU A 228 25.15 8.32 -1.90
C LEU A 228 24.72 9.78 -1.88
N LYS A 229 24.30 10.26 -3.04
CA LYS A 229 23.70 11.57 -3.21
C LYS A 229 22.18 11.47 -3.15
N GLN A 230 21.53 12.63 -3.03
CA GLN A 230 20.05 12.69 -2.99
C GLN A 230 19.46 12.27 -4.35
N GLU A 231 20.16 12.58 -5.44
CA GLU A 231 19.81 12.21 -6.81
C GLU A 231 19.78 10.69 -7.00
N ASP A 232 20.66 9.94 -6.32
CA ASP A 232 20.67 8.47 -6.37
C ASP A 232 19.35 7.90 -5.83
N ILE A 233 18.81 8.50 -4.76
CA ILE A 233 17.50 8.14 -4.22
C ILE A 233 16.36 8.52 -5.18
N GLU A 234 16.47 9.66 -5.88
CA GLU A 234 15.51 10.05 -6.93
C GLU A 234 15.51 9.03 -8.07
N TYR A 235 16.68 8.62 -8.56
CA TYR A 235 16.82 7.60 -9.60
C TYR A 235 16.25 6.24 -9.17
N LEU A 236 16.50 5.80 -7.93
CA LEU A 236 15.92 4.56 -7.41
C LEU A 236 14.39 4.65 -7.29
N ALA A 237 13.85 5.79 -6.88
CA ALA A 237 12.41 6.03 -6.83
C ALA A 237 11.76 6.06 -8.22
N ASP A 238 12.44 6.61 -9.23
CA ASP A 238 12.00 6.58 -10.63
C ASP A 238 12.07 5.19 -11.23
N TRP A 239 13.14 4.45 -10.93
CA TRP A 239 13.27 3.06 -11.33
C TRP A 239 12.13 2.22 -10.76
N LEU A 240 11.85 2.34 -9.47
CA LEU A 240 10.71 1.66 -8.83
C LEU A 240 9.38 2.01 -9.52
N SER A 241 9.15 3.29 -9.82
CA SER A 241 7.96 3.75 -10.54
C SER A 241 7.82 3.11 -11.91
N SER A 242 8.93 3.01 -12.64
CA SER A 242 8.97 2.38 -13.96
C SER A 242 8.66 0.88 -13.89
N LEU A 243 9.16 0.20 -12.85
CA LEU A 243 8.88 -1.22 -12.60
C LEU A 243 7.41 -1.44 -12.25
N GLU A 244 6.83 -0.62 -11.36
CA GLU A 244 5.40 -0.67 -11.04
C GLU A 244 4.54 -0.51 -12.30
N LYS A 245 4.89 0.45 -13.17
CA LYS A 245 4.19 0.66 -14.45
C LYS A 245 4.29 -0.57 -15.35
N LYS A 246 5.49 -1.13 -15.52
CA LYS A 246 5.71 -2.37 -16.30
C LYS A 246 4.89 -3.55 -15.75
N ILE A 247 4.84 -3.71 -14.43
CA ILE A 247 4.05 -4.77 -13.77
C ILE A 247 2.55 -4.56 -14.02
N LEU A 248 2.05 -3.33 -13.85
CA LEU A 248 0.64 -3.01 -14.08
C LEU A 248 0.24 -3.22 -15.53
N ASP A 249 1.09 -2.82 -16.47
CA ASP A 249 0.84 -3.05 -17.90
C ASP A 249 0.93 -4.54 -18.25
N GLY A 250 1.85 -5.30 -17.64
CA GLY A 250 1.93 -6.75 -17.81
C GLY A 250 0.70 -7.52 -17.29
N LYS A 251 0.03 -7.01 -16.25
CA LYS A 251 -1.21 -7.61 -15.71
C LYS A 251 -2.43 -7.43 -16.62
N LYS A 252 -2.41 -6.47 -17.55
CA LYS A 252 -3.48 -6.25 -18.53
C LYS A 252 -3.37 -7.28 -19.66
N TRP A 253 -3.72 -8.53 -19.37
CA TRP A 253 -3.58 -9.63 -20.33
C TRP A 253 -4.36 -9.38 -21.63
N TRP A 254 -5.44 -8.59 -21.57
CA TRP A 254 -6.28 -8.19 -22.71
C TRP A 254 -5.68 -7.06 -23.56
N SER A 255 -4.58 -6.42 -23.14
CA SER A 255 -3.97 -5.36 -23.94
C SER A 255 -3.34 -5.95 -25.20
N TRP A 256 -3.54 -5.31 -26.35
CA TRP A 256 -2.97 -5.73 -27.64
C TRP A 256 -1.47 -6.07 -27.55
N LYS A 257 -0.71 -5.23 -26.85
CA LYS A 257 0.72 -5.43 -26.59
C LYS A 257 1.03 -6.76 -25.87
N ASN A 258 0.19 -7.19 -24.93
CA ASN A 258 0.38 -8.45 -24.21
C ASN A 258 -0.19 -9.65 -24.98
N LEU A 259 -1.26 -9.45 -25.76
CA LEU A 259 -1.84 -10.48 -26.62
C LEU A 259 -0.84 -10.91 -27.70
N ILE A 260 -0.19 -9.96 -28.40
CA ILE A 260 0.85 -10.28 -29.39
C ILE A 260 1.99 -11.08 -28.76
N LYS A 261 2.43 -10.70 -27.55
CA LYS A 261 3.52 -11.39 -26.83
C LYS A 261 3.20 -12.82 -26.45
N LYS A 262 1.92 -13.16 -26.24
CA LYS A 262 1.48 -14.53 -25.95
C LYS A 262 1.37 -15.40 -27.20
N GLY A 263 1.45 -14.81 -28.40
CA GLY A 263 1.19 -15.50 -29.65
C GLY A 263 -0.30 -15.77 -29.88
N SER A 264 -0.65 -16.12 -31.11
CA SER A 264 -1.98 -16.62 -31.45
C SER A 264 -2.06 -18.11 -31.12
N LEU A 265 -3.03 -18.54 -30.29
CA LEU A 265 -3.36 -19.96 -30.07
C LEU A 265 -3.57 -20.74 -31.40
N ALA A 266 -3.91 -20.04 -32.49
CA ALA A 266 -4.15 -20.60 -33.81
C ALA A 266 -2.89 -21.03 -34.59
N LYS A 267 -1.68 -20.62 -34.18
CA LYS A 267 -0.45 -21.03 -34.88
C LYS A 267 -0.11 -22.51 -34.69
N GLU A 268 -0.52 -23.11 -33.58
CA GLU A 268 -0.30 -24.52 -33.29
C GLU A 268 -1.42 -25.43 -33.83
N TRP A 269 -2.60 -24.87 -34.15
CA TRP A 269 -3.74 -25.63 -34.69
C TRP A 269 -3.71 -25.81 -36.22
N THR A 270 -2.76 -25.17 -36.90
CA THR A 270 -2.58 -25.22 -38.36
C THR A 270 -1.33 -25.99 -38.78
N SER A 271 -0.69 -26.70 -37.82
CA SER A 271 0.45 -27.60 -38.07
C SER A 271 0.02 -29.06 -38.01
#